data_AF-A0AAQ3N2N3-F1
#
_entry.id   AF-A0AAQ3N2N3-F1
#
_cell.length_a   1.000
_cell.length_b   1.000
_cell.length_c   1.000
_cell.angle_alpha   90.00
_cell.angle_beta   90.00
_cell.angle_gamma   90.00
#
_symmetry.space_group_name_H-M   'P 1'
#
loop_
_entity.id
_entity.type
_entity.pdbx_description
1 polymer ?
#
loop_
_entity_poly.entity_id
_entity_poly.type
_entity_poly.pdbx_seq_one_letter_code
_entity_poly.pdbx_strand_id
1 'polypeptide(L)'
;MLSLLATHSLLTCSTRTNENGEAQRFYHLSHVGHYFVKDQSKGSLAPLSTFLSYPSIAHEAFLDFEKGLYEKVHGMPIYEGICSDSTLRIEQVEGNMFESVPQGDAIISKAVLHNWSDEKCVEILKNCYKALPEKGKVIVMEIIMPEAIHSTDADKMVTGFDNLMFLDAGTERTEKQFHNLSKLSGFSHFQLVCRVF
;
A
#
# COMPACT_ATOMS: atom_id res chain seq x y z
N MET A 1 -23.90 -1.46 17.75
CA MET A 1 -22.58 -1.95 17.27
C MET A 1 -22.70 -3.30 16.57
N LEU A 2 -23.31 -4.35 17.16
CA LEU A 2 -23.48 -5.66 16.50
C LEU A 2 -24.33 -5.62 15.21
N SER A 3 -25.36 -4.77 15.16
CA SER A 3 -26.15 -4.51 13.96
C SER A 3 -25.30 -3.94 12.81
N LEU A 4 -24.35 -3.06 13.10
CA LEU A 4 -23.42 -2.48 12.13
C LEU A 4 -22.43 -3.54 11.59
N LEU A 5 -21.97 -4.45 12.45
CA LEU A 5 -21.12 -5.57 12.02
C LEU A 5 -21.89 -6.56 11.14
N ALA A 6 -23.20 -6.73 11.38
CA ALA A 6 -24.07 -7.54 10.53
C ALA A 6 -24.33 -6.88 9.16
N THR A 7 -24.45 -5.54 9.08
CA THR A 7 -24.61 -4.83 7.78
C THR A 7 -23.36 -4.91 6.91
N HIS A 8 -22.18 -5.09 7.51
CA HIS A 8 -20.90 -5.29 6.80
C HIS A 8 -20.56 -6.77 6.62
N SER A 9 -21.53 -7.67 6.82
CA SER A 9 -21.37 -9.12 6.66
C SER A 9 -20.29 -9.76 7.53
N LEU A 10 -19.85 -9.10 8.61
CA LEU A 10 -18.90 -9.67 9.59
C LEU A 10 -19.61 -10.59 10.59
N LEU A 11 -20.89 -10.33 10.85
CA LEU A 11 -21.77 -11.18 11.65
C LEU A 11 -22.97 -11.61 10.80
N THR A 12 -23.47 -12.82 11.05
CA THR A 12 -24.80 -13.24 10.61
C THR A 12 -25.79 -13.01 11.75
N CYS A 13 -26.99 -12.52 11.42
CA CYS A 13 -28.06 -12.26 12.39
C CYS A 13 -29.21 -13.23 12.16
N SER A 14 -29.71 -13.86 13.22
CA SER A 14 -30.94 -14.65 13.20
C SER A 14 -31.85 -14.25 14.36
N THR A 15 -33.15 -14.41 14.20
CA THR A 15 -34.13 -14.12 15.26
C THR A 15 -34.78 -15.43 15.70
N ARG A 16 -34.87 -15.67 17.00
CA ARG A 16 -35.61 -16.79 17.57
C ARG A 16 -36.57 -16.27 18.62
N THR A 17 -37.77 -16.83 18.68
CA THR A 17 -38.75 -16.52 19.72
C THR A 17 -38.53 -17.44 20.90
N ASN A 18 -38.40 -16.88 22.10
CA ASN A 18 -38.29 -17.68 23.32
C ASN A 18 -39.65 -18.28 23.73
N GLU A 19 -39.64 -19.15 24.74
CA GLU A 19 -40.86 -19.82 25.25
C GLU A 19 -41.92 -18.83 25.77
N ASN A 20 -41.52 -17.60 26.09
CA ASN A 20 -42.39 -16.53 26.55
C ASN A 20 -42.96 -15.67 25.41
N GLY A 21 -42.70 -16.02 24.15
CA GLY A 21 -43.20 -15.28 22.97
C GLY A 21 -42.37 -14.05 22.59
N GLU A 22 -41.23 -13.80 23.24
CA GLU A 22 -40.37 -12.65 22.96
C GLU A 22 -39.34 -12.98 21.86
N ALA A 23 -39.22 -12.10 20.89
CA ALA A 23 -38.24 -12.23 19.82
C ALA A 23 -36.84 -11.82 20.30
N GLN A 24 -35.89 -12.76 20.27
CA GLN A 24 -34.49 -12.55 20.60
C GLN A 24 -33.62 -12.61 19.33
N ARG A 25 -32.65 -11.70 19.22
CA ARG A 25 -31.69 -11.67 18.10
C ARG A 25 -30.37 -12.32 18.51
N PHE A 26 -29.88 -13.23 17.67
CA PHE A 26 -28.62 -13.94 17.83
C PHE A 26 -27.67 -13.57 16.71
N TYR A 27 -26.44 -13.26 17.10
CA TYR A 27 -25.36 -12.91 16.18
C TYR A 27 -24.31 -14.02 16.19
N HIS A 28 -23.92 -14.49 15.02
CA HIS A 28 -22.83 -15.45 14.86
C HIS A 28 -21.75 -14.84 13.97
N LEU A 29 -20.51 -15.29 14.14
CA LEU A 29 -19.44 -14.90 13.24
C LEU A 29 -19.76 -15.41 11.83
N SER A 30 -19.62 -14.54 10.82
CA SER A 30 -19.69 -14.99 9.43
C SER A 30 -18.35 -15.60 9.00
N HIS A 31 -18.32 -16.23 7.83
CA HIS A 31 -17.06 -16.72 7.24
C HIS A 31 -16.02 -15.59 7.10
N VAL A 32 -16.47 -14.37 6.77
CA VAL A 32 -15.61 -13.18 6.68
C VAL A 32 -15.19 -12.71 8.08
N GLY A 33 -16.12 -12.72 9.05
CA GLY A 33 -15.83 -12.35 10.43
C GLY A 33 -14.73 -13.19 11.08
N HIS A 34 -14.56 -14.46 10.66
CA HIS A 34 -13.49 -15.33 11.14
C HIS A 34 -12.09 -14.82 10.83
N TYR A 35 -11.91 -14.05 9.76
CA TYR A 35 -10.61 -13.43 9.50
C TYR A 35 -10.27 -12.35 10.53
N PHE A 36 -11.25 -11.71 11.17
CA PHE A 36 -11.04 -10.60 12.11
C PHE A 36 -10.99 -11.03 13.58
N VAL A 37 -11.01 -12.33 13.87
CA VAL A 37 -10.92 -12.86 15.23
C VAL A 37 -9.66 -13.71 15.36
N LYS A 38 -8.98 -13.62 16.50
CA LYS A 38 -7.75 -14.36 16.78
C LYS A 38 -8.10 -15.82 17.12
N ASP A 39 -7.78 -16.76 16.23
CA ASP A 39 -7.87 -18.20 16.48
C ASP A 39 -6.47 -18.71 16.90
N GLN A 40 -6.40 -19.65 17.86
CA GLN A 40 -5.14 -20.23 18.31
C GLN A 40 -4.39 -20.98 17.19
N SER A 41 -5.06 -21.30 16.09
CA SER A 41 -4.51 -22.03 14.94
C SER A 41 -4.38 -21.19 13.65
N LYS A 42 -5.01 -20.00 13.58
CA LYS A 42 -5.03 -19.16 12.36
C LYS A 42 -4.82 -17.69 12.71
N GLY A 43 -3.99 -17.02 11.90
CA GLY A 43 -3.75 -15.57 12.02
C GLY A 43 -5.03 -14.74 11.85
N SER A 44 -5.01 -13.51 12.35
CA SER A 44 -6.14 -12.58 12.25
C SER A 44 -5.77 -11.36 11.39
N LEU A 45 -6.72 -10.89 10.58
CA LEU A 45 -6.72 -9.64 9.82
C LEU A 45 -7.26 -8.44 10.64
N ALA A 46 -7.67 -8.63 11.89
CA ALA A 46 -7.98 -7.49 12.77
C ALA A 46 -6.85 -6.45 12.84
N PRO A 47 -5.57 -6.85 12.97
CA PRO A 47 -4.44 -5.92 12.88
C PRO A 47 -4.42 -5.13 11.57
N LEU A 48 -4.78 -5.73 10.43
CA LEU A 48 -4.86 -5.07 9.12
C LEU A 48 -5.95 -3.98 9.10
N SER A 49 -7.09 -4.22 9.74
CA SER A 49 -8.18 -3.23 9.83
C SER A 49 -7.84 -2.03 10.73
N THR A 50 -7.18 -2.29 11.86
CA THR A 50 -6.65 -1.23 12.74
C THR A 50 -5.55 -0.44 12.04
N PHE A 51 -4.75 -1.13 11.23
CA PHE A 51 -3.67 -0.61 10.42
C PHE A 51 -4.15 0.35 9.30
N LEU A 52 -5.21 0.00 8.55
CA LEU A 52 -5.86 0.92 7.59
C LEU A 52 -6.47 2.16 8.26
N SER A 53 -6.68 2.11 9.57
CA SER A 53 -7.26 3.19 10.36
C SER A 53 -6.22 4.06 11.09
N TYR A 54 -4.92 3.79 10.91
CA TYR A 54 -3.84 4.49 11.63
C TYR A 54 -3.58 5.87 11.01
N PRO A 55 -3.51 6.99 11.76
CA PRO A 55 -3.50 8.35 11.19
C PRO A 55 -2.33 8.65 10.24
N SER A 56 -1.11 8.15 10.52
CA SER A 56 0.05 8.37 9.64
C SER A 56 -0.08 7.64 8.30
N ILE A 57 -0.75 6.49 8.31
CA ILE A 57 -1.08 5.74 7.09
C ILE A 57 -2.34 6.29 6.44
N ALA A 58 -3.28 6.80 7.21
CA ALA A 58 -4.44 7.50 6.69
C ALA A 58 -4.00 8.73 5.87
N HIS A 59 -2.93 9.45 6.24
CA HIS A 59 -2.47 10.57 5.41
C HIS A 59 -1.86 10.15 4.06
N GLU A 60 -1.22 8.98 3.93
CA GLU A 60 -0.70 8.48 2.65
C GLU A 60 -1.67 7.57 1.88
N ALA A 61 -2.53 6.83 2.58
CA ALA A 61 -3.52 5.90 2.04
C ALA A 61 -4.86 6.58 1.72
N PHE A 62 -5.21 7.73 2.31
CA PHE A 62 -6.38 8.52 1.85
C PHE A 62 -6.14 9.25 0.52
N LEU A 63 -4.93 9.24 -0.05
CA LEU A 63 -4.77 9.59 -1.46
C LEU A 63 -5.31 8.50 -2.39
N ASP A 64 -5.65 7.31 -1.86
CA ASP A 64 -6.54 6.36 -2.50
C ASP A 64 -7.92 6.42 -1.82
N PHE A 65 -8.54 7.61 -1.90
CA PHE A 65 -9.98 7.77 -1.71
C PHE A 65 -10.69 6.70 -2.54
N GLU A 66 -11.55 5.87 -1.91
CA GLU A 66 -12.43 4.86 -2.54
C GLU A 66 -12.30 4.84 -4.06
N LYS A 67 -11.63 3.85 -4.67
CA LYS A 67 -11.48 3.71 -6.14
C LYS A 67 -12.58 4.45 -6.91
N GLY A 68 -12.23 5.60 -7.46
CA GLY A 68 -13.14 6.43 -8.25
C GLY A 68 -14.03 7.41 -7.48
N LEU A 69 -13.83 7.78 -6.21
CA LEU A 69 -14.61 8.85 -5.58
C LEU A 69 -14.35 10.19 -6.28
N TYR A 70 -13.08 10.48 -6.59
CA TYR A 70 -12.74 11.66 -7.38
C TYR A 70 -13.47 11.63 -8.73
N GLU A 71 -13.46 10.48 -9.41
CA GLU A 71 -14.17 10.28 -10.67
C GLU A 71 -15.69 10.39 -10.52
N LYS A 72 -16.28 9.89 -9.43
CA LYS A 72 -17.70 10.04 -9.12
C LYS A 72 -18.09 11.50 -8.85
N VAL A 73 -17.22 12.28 -8.21
CA VAL A 73 -17.49 13.68 -7.85
C VAL A 73 -17.23 14.62 -9.03
N HIS A 74 -16.14 14.40 -9.77
CA HIS A 74 -15.64 15.31 -10.79
C HIS A 74 -15.88 14.83 -12.23
N GLY A 75 -16.34 13.60 -12.43
CA GLY A 75 -16.61 13.02 -13.75
C GLY A 75 -15.35 12.71 -14.57
N MET A 76 -14.17 12.78 -13.96
CA MET A 76 -12.88 12.50 -14.58
C MET A 76 -11.93 11.87 -13.56
N PRO A 77 -10.94 11.07 -13.97
CA PRO A 77 -9.93 10.53 -13.08
C PRO A 77 -9.09 11.63 -12.40
N ILE A 78 -8.59 11.35 -11.19
CA ILE A 78 -7.81 12.32 -10.40
C ILE A 78 -6.56 12.84 -11.11
N TYR A 79 -5.92 11.99 -11.91
CA TYR A 79 -4.74 12.37 -12.67
C TYR A 79 -5.07 13.37 -13.78
N GLU A 80 -6.24 13.27 -14.43
CA GLU A 80 -6.71 14.27 -15.40
C GLU A 80 -7.05 15.58 -14.71
N GLY A 81 -7.72 15.50 -13.55
CA GLY A 81 -8.04 16.68 -12.75
C GLY A 81 -6.81 17.47 -12.32
N ILE A 82 -5.77 16.79 -11.81
CA ILE A 82 -4.48 17.41 -11.45
C ILE A 82 -3.81 18.05 -12.67
N CYS A 83 -3.87 17.42 -13.84
CA CYS A 83 -3.23 17.94 -15.05
C CYS A 83 -4.03 19.05 -15.73
N SER A 84 -5.32 19.17 -15.45
CA SER A 84 -6.17 20.27 -15.92
C SER A 84 -5.90 21.60 -15.20
N ASP A 85 -5.22 21.55 -14.04
CA ASP A 85 -4.86 22.74 -13.28
C ASP A 85 -3.69 23.47 -13.96
N SER A 86 -4.03 24.52 -14.72
CA SER A 86 -3.05 25.38 -15.41
C SER A 86 -2.00 26.04 -14.51
N THR A 87 -2.20 26.05 -13.19
CA THR A 87 -1.20 26.54 -12.23
C THR A 87 -0.10 25.52 -11.96
N LEU A 88 -0.39 24.23 -12.18
CA LEU A 88 0.55 23.13 -12.09
C LEU A 88 1.16 22.87 -13.46
N ARG A 89 2.49 22.92 -13.56
CA ARG A 89 3.22 22.63 -14.82
C ARG A 89 3.43 21.13 -14.94
N ILE A 90 2.36 20.40 -15.21
CA ILE A 90 2.37 18.93 -15.31
C ILE A 90 2.14 18.52 -16.76
N GLU A 91 3.03 17.68 -17.26
CA GLU A 91 2.91 17.03 -18.56
C GLU A 91 2.68 15.53 -18.33
N GLN A 92 1.66 14.97 -18.97
CA GLN A 92 1.43 13.53 -18.96
C GLN A 92 2.19 12.89 -20.13
N VAL A 93 2.99 11.89 -19.82
CA VAL A 93 3.73 11.12 -20.81
C VAL A 93 3.38 9.64 -20.63
N GLU A 94 2.67 9.08 -21.61
CA GLU A 94 2.44 7.65 -21.68
C GLU A 94 3.74 6.92 -22.03
N GLY A 95 3.99 5.77 -21.41
CA GLY A 95 5.19 5.00 -21.73
C GLY A 95 5.33 3.71 -20.95
N ASN A 96 6.42 3.01 -21.24
CA ASN A 96 6.81 1.77 -20.59
C ASN A 96 8.18 1.96 -19.91
N MET A 97 8.19 1.95 -18.58
CA MET A 97 9.41 2.13 -17.78
C MET A 97 10.48 1.04 -18.00
N PHE A 98 10.11 -0.13 -18.52
CA PHE A 98 11.06 -1.17 -18.91
C PHE A 98 11.80 -0.85 -20.22
N GLU A 99 11.24 0.03 -21.05
CA GLU A 99 11.87 0.49 -22.29
C GLU A 99 12.64 1.78 -22.08
N SER A 100 11.97 2.82 -21.55
CA SER A 100 12.58 4.12 -21.29
C SER A 100 11.82 4.92 -20.24
N VAL A 101 12.51 5.89 -19.63
CA VAL A 101 11.93 6.86 -18.69
C VAL A 101 12.22 8.26 -19.24
N PRO A 102 11.25 9.19 -19.21
CA PRO A 102 11.48 10.57 -19.64
C PRO A 102 12.63 11.23 -18.87
N GLN A 103 13.38 12.11 -19.55
CA GLN A 103 14.48 12.83 -18.94
C GLN A 103 13.98 13.78 -17.84
N GLY A 104 14.75 13.88 -16.76
CA GLY A 104 14.46 14.82 -15.69
C GLY A 104 15.63 14.97 -14.72
N ASP A 105 15.69 16.09 -14.02
CA ASP A 105 16.72 16.32 -12.99
C ASP A 105 16.55 15.39 -11.77
N ALA A 106 15.32 14.98 -11.51
CA ALA A 106 14.98 13.98 -10.51
C ALA A 106 13.81 13.11 -10.98
N ILE A 107 13.83 11.85 -10.58
CA ILE A 107 12.76 10.89 -10.85
C ILE A 107 12.22 10.41 -9.51
N ILE A 108 10.91 10.48 -9.31
CA ILE A 108 10.25 9.97 -8.11
C ILE A 108 9.56 8.66 -8.47
N SER A 109 9.80 7.62 -7.68
CA SER A 109 9.15 6.32 -7.77
C SER A 109 8.49 6.03 -6.42
N LYS A 110 7.15 6.02 -6.38
CA LYS A 110 6.37 5.78 -5.17
C LYS A 110 5.51 4.53 -5.34
N ALA A 111 5.66 3.56 -4.45
CA ALA A 111 4.90 2.30 -4.49
C ALA A 111 4.95 1.61 -5.87
N VAL A 112 6.15 1.52 -6.47
CA VAL A 112 6.37 0.90 -7.78
C VAL A 112 7.25 -0.33 -7.63
N LEU A 113 8.42 -0.19 -7.00
CA LEU A 113 9.44 -1.24 -6.96
C LEU A 113 8.99 -2.45 -6.15
N HIS A 114 8.12 -2.26 -5.16
CA HIS A 114 7.55 -3.37 -4.39
C HIS A 114 6.63 -4.30 -5.23
N ASN A 115 6.21 -3.92 -6.44
CA ASN A 115 5.41 -4.76 -7.34
C ASN A 115 6.25 -5.72 -8.19
N TRP A 116 7.58 -5.64 -8.12
CA TRP A 116 8.47 -6.31 -9.07
C TRP A 116 9.55 -7.14 -8.37
N SER A 117 10.09 -8.13 -9.07
CA SER A 117 11.28 -8.87 -8.64
C SER A 117 12.53 -7.98 -8.65
N ASP A 118 13.60 -8.41 -7.98
CA ASP A 118 14.86 -7.65 -7.93
C ASP A 118 15.45 -7.40 -9.33
N GLU A 119 15.38 -8.39 -10.22
CA GLU A 119 15.87 -8.26 -11.60
C GLU A 119 15.11 -7.16 -12.36
N LYS A 120 13.79 -7.12 -12.18
CA LYS A 120 12.91 -6.12 -12.78
C LYS A 120 13.08 -4.74 -12.15
N CYS A 121 13.27 -4.65 -10.83
CA CYS A 121 13.64 -3.40 -10.18
C CYS A 121 14.97 -2.85 -10.72
N VAL A 122 15.97 -3.70 -10.91
CA VAL A 122 17.26 -3.28 -11.49
C VAL A 122 17.08 -2.76 -12.91
N GLU A 123 16.26 -3.41 -13.74
CA GLU A 123 15.93 -2.98 -15.10
C GLU A 123 15.29 -1.59 -15.11
N ILE A 124 14.26 -1.37 -14.29
CA ILE A 124 13.57 -0.07 -14.13
C ILE A 124 14.58 1.00 -13.69
N LEU A 125 15.32 0.74 -12.61
CA LEU A 125 16.28 1.69 -12.04
C LEU A 125 17.43 2.02 -13.00
N LYS A 126 17.84 1.10 -13.87
CA LYS A 126 18.83 1.37 -14.94
C LYS A 126 18.27 2.34 -15.99
N ASN A 127 17.00 2.22 -16.34
CA ASN A 127 16.38 3.17 -17.27
C ASN A 127 16.19 4.54 -16.61
N CYS A 128 15.83 4.60 -15.32
CA CYS A 128 15.88 5.84 -14.57
C CYS A 128 17.28 6.45 -14.57
N TYR A 129 18.33 5.66 -14.31
CA TYR A 129 19.72 6.14 -14.31
C TYR A 129 20.11 6.78 -15.66
N LYS A 130 19.73 6.17 -16.79
CA LYS A 130 20.00 6.73 -18.13
C LYS A 130 19.24 8.03 -18.42
N ALA A 131 18.09 8.23 -17.78
CA ALA A 131 17.24 9.40 -17.96
C ALA A 131 17.68 10.61 -17.10
N LEU A 132 18.63 10.41 -16.18
CA LEU A 132 19.14 11.45 -15.29
C LEU A 132 20.36 12.18 -15.90
N PRO A 133 20.53 13.48 -15.61
CA PRO A 133 21.80 14.16 -15.81
C PRO A 133 22.86 13.68 -14.79
N GLU A 134 24.12 14.09 -14.95
CA GLU A 134 25.25 13.66 -14.10
C GLU A 134 25.02 13.84 -12.59
N LYS A 135 24.26 14.88 -12.20
CA LYS A 135 23.91 15.18 -10.79
C LYS A 135 22.47 14.86 -10.43
N GLY A 136 21.77 14.11 -11.28
CA GLY A 136 20.40 13.71 -11.07
C GLY A 136 20.27 12.65 -9.98
N LYS A 137 19.03 12.42 -9.52
CA LYS A 137 18.73 11.44 -8.48
C LYS A 137 17.38 10.76 -8.69
N VAL A 138 17.29 9.50 -8.26
CA VAL A 138 16.02 8.81 -8.07
C VAL A 138 15.63 8.90 -6.60
N ILE A 139 14.39 9.29 -6.33
CA ILE A 139 13.78 9.30 -5.01
C ILE A 139 12.80 8.14 -4.96
N VAL A 140 13.08 7.16 -4.11
CA VAL A 140 12.26 5.96 -3.92
C VAL A 140 11.46 6.12 -2.64
N MET A 141 10.14 6.04 -2.75
CA MET A 141 9.18 6.12 -1.65
C MET A 141 8.47 4.77 -1.53
N GLU A 142 8.97 3.94 -0.62
CA GLU A 142 8.52 2.55 -0.43
C GLU A 142 8.45 2.24 1.07
N ILE A 143 7.71 1.18 1.41
CA ILE A 143 7.77 0.60 2.75
C ILE A 143 9.12 -0.12 2.90
N ILE A 144 9.79 0.11 4.03
CA ILE A 144 11.09 -0.50 4.31
C ILE A 144 10.92 -1.57 5.39
N MET A 145 11.23 -2.81 5.02
CA MET A 145 11.26 -3.94 5.95
C MET A 145 12.33 -3.72 7.03
N PRO A 146 12.00 -3.97 8.32
CA PRO A 146 13.01 -3.98 9.36
C PRO A 146 14.00 -5.13 9.11
N GLU A 147 15.28 -4.89 9.42
CA GLU A 147 16.35 -5.89 9.28
C GLU A 147 16.18 -7.08 10.26
N ALA A 148 15.51 -6.83 11.38
CA ALA A 148 15.12 -7.83 12.35
C ALA A 148 13.75 -7.47 12.93
N ILE A 149 12.89 -8.47 13.10
CA ILE A 149 11.55 -8.29 13.65
C ILE A 149 11.66 -8.30 15.18
N HIS A 150 11.32 -7.18 15.81
CA HIS A 150 11.37 -7.02 17.27
C HIS A 150 9.98 -6.96 17.91
N SER A 151 8.94 -7.36 17.18
CA SER A 151 7.53 -7.36 17.63
C SER A 151 7.02 -5.98 18.07
N THR A 152 7.64 -4.90 17.59
CA THR A 152 7.11 -3.54 17.76
C THR A 152 5.86 -3.35 16.90
N ASP A 153 5.07 -2.29 17.18
CA ASP A 153 3.88 -2.04 16.38
C ASP A 153 4.22 -1.64 14.93
N ALA A 154 5.36 -0.98 14.71
CA ALA A 154 5.92 -0.72 13.37
C ALA A 154 6.31 -2.03 12.65
N ASP A 155 6.97 -2.97 13.33
CA ASP A 155 7.36 -4.25 12.72
C ASP A 155 6.14 -5.09 12.34
N LYS A 156 5.10 -5.11 13.19
CA LYS A 156 3.82 -5.79 12.89
C LYS A 156 3.12 -5.17 11.69
N MET A 157 3.16 -3.85 11.58
CA MET A 157 2.62 -3.09 10.46
C MET A 157 3.32 -3.45 9.15
N VAL A 158 4.65 -3.38 9.13
CA VAL A 158 5.45 -3.63 7.93
C VAL A 158 5.36 -5.10 7.48
N THR A 159 5.34 -6.04 8.43
CA THR A 159 5.10 -7.47 8.15
C THR A 159 3.66 -7.72 7.67
N GLY A 160 2.68 -6.93 8.13
CA GLY A 160 1.31 -6.97 7.63
C GLY A 160 1.20 -6.59 6.16
N PHE A 161 1.96 -5.56 5.74
CA PHE A 161 2.08 -5.18 4.33
C PHE A 161 2.78 -6.24 3.48
N ASP A 162 3.89 -6.81 3.96
CA ASP A 162 4.59 -7.86 3.21
C ASP A 162 3.69 -9.08 2.93
N ASN A 163 2.87 -9.48 3.92
CA ASN A 163 1.85 -10.52 3.72
C ASN A 163 0.74 -10.11 2.73
N LEU A 164 0.42 -8.81 2.62
CA LEU A 164 -0.53 -8.31 1.62
C LEU A 164 0.11 -8.34 0.22
N MET A 165 1.36 -7.90 0.09
CA MET A 165 2.10 -7.91 -1.18
C MET A 165 2.37 -9.33 -1.67
N PHE A 166 2.50 -10.32 -0.77
CA PHE A 166 2.57 -11.74 -1.13
C PHE A 166 1.36 -12.20 -1.96
N LEU A 167 0.18 -11.61 -1.74
CA LEU A 167 -1.02 -11.94 -2.52
C LEU A 167 -0.97 -11.37 -3.96
N ASP A 168 -0.15 -10.36 -4.22
CA ASP A 168 -0.03 -9.68 -5.51
C ASP A 168 1.34 -9.94 -6.18
N ALA A 169 2.07 -10.96 -5.72
CA ALA A 169 3.43 -11.30 -6.15
C ALA A 169 4.47 -10.17 -5.99
N GLY A 170 4.18 -9.19 -5.14
CA GLY A 170 5.10 -8.13 -4.75
C GLY A 170 6.08 -8.56 -3.65
N THR A 171 7.08 -7.73 -3.38
CA THR A 171 8.08 -7.98 -2.33
C THR A 171 8.47 -6.67 -1.66
N GLU A 172 8.22 -6.58 -0.35
CA GLU A 172 8.75 -5.51 0.47
C GLU A 172 10.23 -5.77 0.78
N ARG A 173 11.03 -4.71 0.88
CA ARG A 173 12.49 -4.83 0.93
C ARG A 173 13.09 -4.08 2.11
N THR A 174 14.17 -4.62 2.65
CA THR A 174 14.95 -3.94 3.68
C THR A 174 15.80 -2.83 3.05
N GLU A 175 16.32 -1.95 3.90
CA GLU A 175 17.26 -0.90 3.48
C GLU A 175 18.50 -1.47 2.77
N LYS A 176 19.05 -2.60 3.25
CA LYS A 176 20.18 -3.26 2.59
C LYS A 176 19.83 -3.79 1.21
N GLN A 177 18.62 -4.31 1.02
CA GLN A 177 18.16 -4.78 -0.28
C GLN A 177 18.01 -3.61 -1.25
N PHE A 178 17.41 -2.49 -0.84
CA PHE A 178 17.36 -1.27 -1.65
C PHE A 178 18.74 -0.71 -2.00
N HIS A 179 19.67 -0.71 -1.05
CA HIS A 179 21.07 -0.33 -1.30
C HIS A 179 21.72 -1.25 -2.34
N ASN A 180 21.44 -2.56 -2.30
CA ASN A 180 21.95 -3.49 -3.30
C ASN A 180 21.37 -3.23 -4.70
N LEU A 181 20.06 -2.99 -4.81
CA LEU A 181 19.42 -2.60 -6.07
C LEU A 181 20.04 -1.33 -6.65
N SER A 182 20.23 -0.31 -5.82
CA SER A 182 20.88 0.95 -6.19
C SER A 182 22.27 0.71 -6.81
N LYS A 183 23.11 -0.11 -6.18
CA LYS A 183 24.43 -0.47 -6.70
C LYS A 183 24.36 -1.21 -8.04
N LEU A 184 23.51 -2.24 -8.12
CA LEU A 184 23.36 -3.05 -9.35
C LEU A 184 22.83 -2.25 -10.54
N SER A 185 22.12 -1.14 -10.26
CA SER A 185 21.60 -0.22 -11.27
C SER A 185 22.57 0.89 -11.69
N GLY A 186 23.75 0.98 -11.06
CA GLY A 186 24.81 1.92 -11.44
C GLY A 186 24.87 3.22 -10.61
N PHE A 187 24.05 3.35 -9.56
CA PHE A 187 24.12 4.51 -8.68
C PHE A 187 25.35 4.46 -7.76
N SER A 188 26.05 5.58 -7.65
CA SER A 188 27.26 5.71 -6.84
C SER A 188 26.99 5.96 -5.35
N HIS A 189 25.79 6.45 -5.01
CA HIS A 189 25.41 6.80 -3.65
C HIS A 189 23.98 6.33 -3.34
N PHE A 190 23.78 5.83 -2.12
CA PHE A 190 22.49 5.47 -1.56
C PHE A 190 22.37 6.08 -0.16
N GLN A 191 21.22 6.68 0.12
CA GLN A 191 20.93 7.25 1.43
C GLN A 191 19.45 7.06 1.76
N LEU A 192 19.18 6.49 2.92
CA LEU A 192 17.87 6.60 3.55
C LEU A 192 17.73 8.00 4.18
N VAL A 193 16.86 8.83 3.62
CA VAL A 193 16.72 10.25 4.03
C VAL A 193 15.86 10.40 5.27
N CYS A 194 14.68 9.77 5.29
CA CYS A 194 13.76 9.81 6.43
C CYS A 194 12.85 8.60 6.44
N ARG A 195 12.22 8.34 7.59
CA ARG A 195 11.15 7.37 7.78
C ARG A 195 9.98 8.12 8.41
N VAL A 196 8.80 7.99 7.83
CA VAL A 196 7.57 8.60 8.36
C VAL A 196 6.83 7.49 9.10
N PHE A 197 6.81 7.56 10.44
CA PHE A 197 6.05 6.65 11.30
C PHE A 197 5.21 7.47 12.28
#